data_AF-A0A7G7W7D3-F1
#
_entry.id   AF-A0A7G7W7D3-F1
#
_cell.length_a   1.000
_cell.length_b   1.000
_cell.length_c   1.000
_cell.angle_alpha   90.00
_cell.angle_beta   90.00
_cell.angle_gamma   90.00
#
_symmetry.space_group_name_H-M   'P 1'
#
loop_
_entity.id
_entity.type
_entity.pdbx_description
1 polymer ?
#
loop_
_entity_poly.entity_id
_entity_poly.type
_entity_poly.pdbx_seq_one_letter_code
_entity_poly.pdbx_strand_id
1 'polypeptide(L)'
;MNKLTSLASRLPVGLLSLVLTFSVLLSSCSGRSSNGSITIFGVIYLIVAVMAFLSLIKQDWSIGKKIIWGLIIWFFPFGGSIIYFLFSGRR
;
A
#
# COMPACT_ATOMS: atom_id res chain seq x y z
N MET A 1 25.92 -2.02 31.26
CA MET A 1 24.49 -1.94 30.87
C MET A 1 24.10 -0.58 30.27
N ASN A 2 24.91 0.48 30.42
CA ASN A 2 24.57 1.87 30.05
C ASN A 2 24.53 2.14 28.53
N LYS A 3 25.17 1.28 27.72
CA LYS A 3 25.17 1.38 26.24
C LYS A 3 23.79 1.04 25.65
N LEU A 4 23.08 0.07 26.24
CA LEU A 4 21.76 -0.37 25.78
C LEU A 4 20.68 0.67 26.08
N THR A 5 20.76 1.33 27.24
CA THR A 5 19.89 2.45 27.61
C THR A 5 20.09 3.67 26.70
N SER A 6 21.31 3.90 26.20
CA SER A 6 21.59 4.94 25.21
C SER A 6 21.07 4.62 23.80
N LEU A 7 20.93 3.35 23.42
CA LEU A 7 20.27 2.97 22.16
C LEU A 7 18.75 3.10 22.28
N ALA A 8 18.19 2.64 23.41
CA ALA A 8 16.76 2.74 23.73
C ALA A 8 16.24 4.18 23.70
N SER A 9 17.05 5.15 24.12
CA SER A 9 16.68 6.57 24.12
C SER A 9 16.72 7.23 22.72
N ARG A 10 17.40 6.64 21.73
CA ARG A 10 17.48 7.17 20.35
C ARG A 10 16.50 6.51 19.37
N LEU A 11 15.99 5.34 19.72
CA LEU A 11 14.89 4.65 19.01
C LEU A 11 13.66 5.53 18.71
N PRO A 12 13.12 6.32 19.65
CA PRO A 12 11.93 7.13 19.36
C PRO A 12 12.20 8.23 18.31
N VAL A 13 13.37 8.85 18.32
CA VAL A 13 13.74 9.88 17.33
C VAL A 13 13.99 9.26 15.94
N GLY A 14 14.62 8.08 15.91
CA GLY A 14 14.83 7.32 14.68
C GLY A 14 13.52 6.87 14.03
N LEU A 15 12.58 6.32 14.82
CA LEU A 15 11.25 5.94 14.35
C LEU A 15 10.44 7.14 13.83
N LEU A 16 10.48 8.27 14.54
CA LEU A 16 9.76 9.48 14.15
C LEU A 16 10.27 10.04 12.81
N SER A 17 11.59 10.02 12.60
CA SER A 17 12.23 10.43 11.35
C SER A 17 11.86 9.50 10.18
N LEU A 18 11.78 8.19 10.44
CA LEU A 18 11.39 7.20 9.44
C LEU A 18 9.91 7.35 9.04
N VAL A 19 9.02 7.57 10.01
CA VAL A 19 7.59 7.84 9.75
C VAL A 19 7.42 9.13 8.94
N LEU A 20 8.11 10.22 9.30
CA LEU A 20 8.06 11.48 8.56
C LEU A 20 8.54 11.33 7.12
N THR A 21 9.66 10.63 6.92
CA THR A 21 10.21 10.38 5.57
C THR A 21 9.23 9.54 4.74
N PHE A 22 8.63 8.51 5.34
CA PHE A 22 7.63 7.68 4.69
C PHE A 22 6.39 8.50 4.29
N SER A 23 5.89 9.36 5.18
CA SER A 23 4.76 10.26 4.92
C SER A 23 5.04 11.28 3.80
N VAL A 24 6.25 11.85 3.74
CA VAL A 24 6.64 12.77 2.67
C VAL A 24 6.69 12.03 1.32
N LEU A 25 7.29 10.83 1.27
CA LEU A 25 7.35 10.01 0.05
C LEU A 25 5.95 9.63 -0.46
N LEU A 26 5.02 9.31 0.44
CA LEU A 26 3.62 9.02 0.08
C LEU A 26 2.88 10.26 -0.44
N SER A 27 3.23 11.45 0.05
CA SER A 27 2.57 12.71 -0.33
C SER A 27 3.01 13.22 -1.71
N SER A 28 4.22 12.91 -2.16
CA SER A 28 4.75 13.37 -3.46
C SER A 28 4.04 12.76 -4.67
N CYS A 29 3.39 11.60 -4.52
CA CYS A 29 2.65 10.94 -5.59
C CYS A 29 1.14 10.97 -5.31
N SER A 30 0.56 12.17 -5.20
CA SER A 30 -0.87 12.34 -4.95
C SER A 30 -1.68 11.91 -6.17
N GLY A 31 -2.71 11.07 -5.97
CA GLY A 31 -3.62 10.65 -7.04
C GLY A 31 -4.56 11.76 -7.53
N ARG A 32 -4.63 12.88 -6.79
CA ARG A 32 -5.44 14.05 -7.09
C ARG A 32 -4.60 15.32 -7.04
N SER A 33 -4.91 16.23 -7.95
CA SER A 33 -4.38 17.60 -7.98
C SER A 33 -5.12 18.49 -6.97
N SER A 34 -4.57 19.67 -6.67
CA SER A 34 -5.21 20.68 -5.80
C SER A 34 -6.59 21.10 -6.31
N ASN A 35 -6.79 21.04 -7.63
CA ASN A 35 -8.04 21.39 -8.30
C ASN A 35 -9.04 20.22 -8.36
N GLY A 36 -8.74 19.09 -7.70
CA GLY A 36 -9.60 17.90 -7.63
C GLY A 36 -9.52 16.96 -8.84
N SER A 37 -8.79 17.33 -9.89
CA SER A 37 -8.56 16.48 -11.07
C SER A 37 -7.68 15.27 -10.76
N ILE A 38 -7.88 14.18 -11.51
CA ILE A 38 -7.03 12.98 -11.43
C ILE A 38 -5.67 13.29 -12.06
N THR A 39 -4.60 12.97 -11.34
CA THR A 39 -3.22 13.10 -11.84
C THR A 39 -2.83 11.87 -12.64
N ILE A 40 -1.70 11.92 -13.35
CA ILE A 40 -1.14 10.77 -14.05
C ILE A 40 -0.93 9.57 -13.10
N PHE A 41 -0.48 9.85 -11.86
CA PHE A 41 -0.32 8.83 -10.81
C PHE A 41 -1.66 8.27 -10.36
N GLY A 42 -2.70 9.12 -10.25
CA GLY A 42 -4.05 8.67 -9.97
C GLY A 42 -4.59 7.70 -11.03
N VAL A 43 -4.32 7.96 -12.32
CA VAL A 43 -4.66 7.03 -13.40
C VAL A 43 -3.91 5.71 -13.25
N ILE A 44 -2.60 5.75 -12.99
CA ILE A 44 -1.79 4.54 -12.79
C ILE A 44 -2.32 3.72 -11.62
N TYR A 45 -2.66 4.35 -10.49
CA TYR A 45 -3.23 3.66 -9.33
C TYR A 45 -4.53 2.96 -9.68
N LEU A 46 -5.38 3.60 -10.48
CA LEU A 46 -6.65 3.03 -10.94
C LEU A 46 -6.40 1.82 -11.86
N ILE A 47 -5.47 1.92 -12.81
CA ILE A 47 -5.10 0.81 -13.70
C ILE A 47 -4.61 -0.39 -12.89
N VAL A 48 -3.70 -0.17 -11.93
CA VAL A 48 -3.16 -1.24 -11.07
C VAL A 48 -4.27 -1.91 -10.26
N ALA A 49 -5.21 -1.13 -9.72
CA ALA A 49 -6.35 -1.66 -8.97
C ALA A 49 -7.29 -2.50 -9.83
N VAL A 50 -7.65 -2.02 -11.02
CA VAL A 50 -8.48 -2.77 -11.97
C VAL A 50 -7.78 -4.05 -12.40
N MET A 51 -6.48 -3.98 -12.69
CA MET A 51 -5.71 -5.16 -13.10
C MET A 51 -5.63 -6.20 -11.97
N ALA A 52 -5.47 -5.77 -10.71
CA ALA A 52 -5.49 -6.65 -9.55
C ALA A 52 -6.85 -7.32 -9.38
N PHE A 53 -7.94 -6.56 -9.54
CA PHE A 53 -9.29 -7.07 -9.44
C PHE A 53 -9.61 -8.09 -10.55
N LEU A 54 -9.22 -7.81 -11.79
CA LEU A 54 -9.36 -8.76 -12.91
C LEU A 54 -8.52 -10.02 -12.68
N SER A 55 -7.27 -9.87 -12.20
CA SER A 55 -6.42 -10.99 -11.80
C SER A 55 -7.08 -11.83 -10.71
N LEU A 56 -7.73 -11.21 -9.72
CA LEU A 56 -8.40 -11.88 -8.62
C LEU A 56 -9.56 -12.76 -9.08
N ILE A 57 -10.39 -12.26 -10.01
CA ILE A 57 -11.53 -13.01 -10.54
C ILE A 57 -11.06 -14.30 -11.21
N LYS A 58 -9.96 -14.21 -11.97
CA LYS A 58 -9.37 -15.30 -12.75
C LYS A 58 -8.70 -16.40 -11.91
N GLN A 59 -8.47 -16.19 -10.61
CA GLN A 59 -7.84 -17.21 -9.76
C GLN A 59 -8.82 -18.35 -9.43
N ASP A 60 -8.34 -19.58 -9.32
CA ASP A 60 -9.18 -20.76 -9.00
C ASP A 60 -9.41 -20.96 -7.49
N TRP A 61 -9.29 -19.90 -6.71
CA TRP A 61 -9.40 -19.96 -5.25
C TRP A 61 -10.84 -20.13 -4.78
N SER A 62 -10.98 -20.62 -3.54
CA SER A 62 -12.27 -20.61 -2.84
C SER A 62 -12.85 -19.20 -2.76
N ILE A 63 -14.18 -19.10 -2.75
CA ILE A 63 -14.89 -17.82 -2.76
C ILE A 63 -14.50 -16.94 -1.57
N GLY A 64 -14.26 -17.51 -0.39
CA GLY A 64 -13.84 -16.78 0.80
C GLY A 64 -12.49 -16.08 0.62
N LYS A 65 -11.49 -16.77 0.03
CA LYS A 65 -10.19 -16.17 -0.26
C LYS A 65 -10.32 -15.04 -1.28
N LYS A 66 -11.19 -15.19 -2.28
CA LYS A 66 -11.46 -14.13 -3.26
C LYS A 66 -12.09 -12.90 -2.60
N ILE A 67 -13.08 -13.09 -1.73
CA ILE A 67 -13.76 -12.00 -1.03
C ILE A 67 -12.77 -11.22 -0.16
N ILE A 68 -11.92 -11.92 0.61
CA ILE A 68 -10.91 -11.27 1.47
C ILE A 68 -9.98 -10.38 0.64
N TRP A 69 -9.39 -10.94 -0.42
CA TRP A 69 -8.49 -10.16 -1.28
C TRP A 69 -9.21 -9.05 -2.05
N GLY A 70 -10.45 -9.29 -2.47
CA GLY A 70 -11.29 -8.29 -3.13
C GLY A 70 -11.56 -7.11 -2.21
N LEU A 71 -11.84 -7.37 -0.93
CA LEU A 71 -12.06 -6.34 0.08
C LEU A 71 -10.78 -5.50 0.30
N ILE A 72 -9.63 -6.16 0.39
CA ILE A 72 -8.32 -5.49 0.55
C ILE A 72 -8.04 -4.55 -0.64
N ILE A 73 -8.22 -5.04 -1.88
CA ILE A 73 -8.02 -4.25 -3.09
C ILE A 73 -9.05 -3.10 -3.17
N TRP A 74 -10.29 -3.33 -2.75
CA TRP A 74 -11.35 -2.32 -2.82
C TRP A 74 -11.11 -1.13 -1.89
N PHE A 75 -10.79 -1.39 -0.61
CA PHE A 75 -10.53 -0.33 0.37
C PHE A 75 -9.17 0.33 0.17
N PHE A 76 -8.19 -0.42 -0.35
CA PHE A 76 -6.83 0.06 -0.57
C PHE A 76 -6.43 -0.21 -2.03
N PRO A 77 -6.95 0.54 -3.02
CA PRO A 77 -6.73 0.26 -4.44
C PRO A 77 -5.26 0.29 -4.83
N PHE A 78 -4.45 1.13 -4.19
CA PHE A 78 -3.02 1.15 -4.44
C PHE A 78 -2.29 0.10 -3.59
N GLY A 79 -2.27 0.27 -2.27
CA GLY A 79 -1.52 -0.60 -1.36
C GLY A 79 -2.02 -2.04 -1.37
N GLY A 80 -3.33 -2.25 -1.35
CA GLY A 80 -3.96 -3.57 -1.41
C GLY A 80 -3.66 -4.31 -2.70
N SER A 81 -3.61 -3.62 -3.84
CA SER A 81 -3.23 -4.22 -5.13
C SER A 81 -1.76 -4.60 -5.19
N ILE A 82 -0.87 -3.78 -4.64
CA ILE A 82 0.56 -4.10 -4.53
C ILE A 82 0.75 -5.34 -3.65
N ILE A 83 0.14 -5.34 -2.46
CA ILE A 83 0.21 -6.46 -1.53
C ILE A 83 -0.40 -7.73 -2.16
N TYR A 84 -1.49 -7.58 -2.90
CA TYR A 84 -2.09 -8.67 -3.67
C TYR A 84 -1.11 -9.25 -4.68
N PHE A 85 -0.48 -8.42 -5.49
CA PHE A 85 0.44 -8.92 -6.52
C PHE A 85 1.68 -9.60 -5.95
N LEU A 86 2.19 -9.14 -4.80
CA LEU A 86 3.39 -9.66 -4.16
C LEU A 86 3.13 -10.92 -3.30
N PHE A 87 2.01 -10.95 -2.55
CA PHE A 87 1.86 -11.92 -1.46
C PHE A 87 0.62 -12.82 -1.56
N SER A 88 -0.28 -12.62 -2.54
CA SER A 88 -1.52 -13.41 -2.58
C SER A 88 -1.33 -14.89 -3.00
N GLY A 89 -0.12 -15.27 -3.40
CA GLY A 89 0.20 -16.63 -3.82
C GLY A 89 -0.57 -17.03 -5.08
N ARG A 90 -0.56 -16.13 -6.07
CA ARG A 90 -1.18 -16.33 -7.39
C ARG A 90 -0.50 -17.50 -8.09
N ARG A 91 -1.30 -18.37 -8.69
CA ARG A 91 -0.84 -19.39 -9.64
C ARG A 91 -1.45 -19.10 -11.00
#